data_AF-H6QQE0-F1
#
_entry.id   AF-H6QQE0-F1
#
_cell.length_a   1.000
_cell.length_b   1.000
_cell.length_c   1.000
_cell.angle_alpha   90.00
_cell.angle_beta   90.00
_cell.angle_gamma   90.00
#
_symmetry.space_group_name_H-M   'P 1'
#
loop_
_entity.id
_entity.type
_entity.pdbx_description
1 polymer ?
#
loop_
_entity_poly.entity_id
_entity_poly.type
_entity_poly.pdbx_seq_one_letter_code
_entity_poly.pdbx_strand_id
1 'polypeptide(L)'
;MASDTVQTFRLLKTGCNIVRDPQDPKSIIAIIEFTKFSDLTEADREELNFVSTFLRKTTRFISNVKSKQRAWGGKMWGIGWRKSSDEDQIAGRYIKAFEAVHAEAYHDLFSLSGRVGQIVGRNFKKLAEIPFGSNRDLMAEHGLPSLAALEYGEDLTESDCAPHLTFTTDGFFNPPHTDDEDVSKYAFVMFLPTHTKDGSLATDEDSYDITSGPFIFPDHKFGINFDHQFGVVKMIWQANSYKHCTMPSSHSSRFTRLGLKNACVAYQQGKYNSVANYFGDHFFYLYRSCLHLSLVIFALLT
;
A
#
# COMPACT_ATOMS: atom_id res chain seq x y z
N MET A 1 -15.11 12.11 23.54
CA MET A 1 -13.78 11.87 24.15
C MET A 1 -12.65 11.90 23.12
N ALA A 2 -12.58 11.04 22.09
CA ALA A 2 -11.50 11.14 21.07
C ALA A 2 -11.72 12.28 20.04
N SER A 3 -12.98 12.52 19.63
CA SER A 3 -13.34 13.59 18.67
C SER A 3 -13.01 14.99 19.19
N ASP A 4 -13.32 15.27 20.46
CA ASP A 4 -13.17 16.59 21.07
C ASP A 4 -11.70 17.02 21.18
N THR A 5 -10.78 16.07 21.34
CA THR A 5 -9.34 16.33 21.36
C THR A 5 -8.80 16.70 19.98
N VAL A 6 -9.33 16.08 18.91
CA VAL A 6 -8.89 16.35 17.52
C VAL A 6 -9.32 17.75 17.06
N GLN A 7 -10.37 18.34 17.63
CA GLN A 7 -10.75 19.74 17.33
C GLN A 7 -9.65 20.74 17.67
N THR A 8 -8.71 20.38 18.56
CA THR A 8 -7.57 21.23 18.92
C THR A 8 -6.37 21.07 17.96
N PHE A 9 -6.44 20.13 17.01
CA PHE A 9 -5.32 19.83 16.12
C PHE A 9 -5.29 20.77 14.92
N ARG A 10 -4.09 21.09 14.44
CA ARG A 10 -3.91 21.80 13.18
C ARG A 10 -4.06 20.82 12.01
N LEU A 11 -5.25 20.76 11.42
CA LEU A 11 -5.49 19.92 10.24
C LEU A 11 -5.21 20.71 8.96
N LEU A 12 -4.25 20.21 8.18
CA LEU A 12 -3.81 20.75 6.89
C LEU A 12 -4.83 20.42 5.80
N LYS A 13 -5.08 21.37 4.89
CA LYS A 13 -6.21 21.28 3.94
C LYS A 13 -5.81 21.33 2.47
N THR A 14 -4.73 22.03 2.12
CA THR A 14 -4.36 22.33 0.74
C THR A 14 -2.84 22.54 0.60
N GLY A 15 -2.36 22.61 -0.65
CA GLY A 15 -0.98 22.99 -0.99
C GLY A 15 0.05 21.88 -0.77
N CYS A 16 1.33 22.27 -0.71
CA CYS A 16 2.43 21.39 -0.32
C CYS A 16 2.99 21.85 1.03
N ASN A 17 2.94 20.97 2.03
CA ASN A 17 3.23 21.28 3.41
C ASN A 17 4.44 20.46 3.88
N ILE A 18 5.49 21.15 4.32
CA ILE A 18 6.66 20.53 4.94
C ILE A 18 6.55 20.75 6.45
N VAL A 19 6.34 19.68 7.20
CA VAL A 19 6.21 19.72 8.66
C VAL A 19 7.52 19.28 9.29
N ARG A 20 8.17 20.19 10.00
CA ARG A 20 9.41 19.93 10.75
C ARG A 20 9.11 19.61 12.20
N ASP A 21 10.00 18.85 12.81
CA ASP A 21 9.95 18.59 14.24
C ASP A 21 10.39 19.85 15.02
N PRO A 22 9.56 20.37 15.94
CA PRO A 22 9.94 21.53 16.74
C PRO A 22 11.08 21.24 17.74
N GLN A 23 11.28 19.97 18.11
CA GLN A 23 12.35 19.53 19.01
C GLN A 23 13.62 19.13 18.25
N ASP A 24 13.50 18.72 16.99
CA ASP A 24 14.63 18.52 16.06
C ASP A 24 14.39 19.27 14.75
N PRO A 25 14.82 20.54 14.64
CA PRO A 25 14.58 21.36 13.45
C PRO A 25 15.19 20.82 12.15
N LYS A 26 16.12 19.85 12.23
CA LYS A 26 16.71 19.17 11.07
C LYS A 26 15.85 18.00 10.58
N SER A 27 14.97 17.48 11.43
CA SER A 27 14.05 16.40 11.08
C SER A 27 12.78 16.92 10.42
N ILE A 28 12.37 16.26 9.34
CA ILE A 28 11.10 16.47 8.66
C ILE A 28 10.17 15.34 9.11
N ILE A 29 9.09 15.68 9.81
CA ILE A 29 8.07 14.71 10.21
C ILE A 29 7.37 14.18 8.96
N ALA A 30 6.87 15.10 8.13
CA ALA A 30 6.12 14.76 6.93
C ALA A 30 6.24 15.84 5.84
N ILE A 31 6.13 15.40 4.58
CA ILE A 31 5.82 16.26 3.43
C ILE A 31 4.48 15.82 2.88
N ILE A 32 3.51 16.73 2.79
CA ILE A 32 2.12 16.44 2.42
C ILE A 32 1.71 17.35 1.26
N GLU A 33 1.40 16.75 0.11
CA GLU A 33 0.90 17.42 -1.09
C GLU A 33 -0.57 17.11 -1.32
N PHE A 34 -1.37 18.16 -1.51
CA PHE A 34 -2.78 18.07 -1.89
C PHE A 34 -2.93 18.50 -3.35
N THR A 35 -3.60 17.69 -4.15
CA THR A 35 -3.98 18.04 -5.54
C THR A 35 -5.47 17.83 -5.70
N LYS A 36 -6.23 18.89 -6.03
CA LYS A 36 -7.67 18.77 -6.27
C LYS A 36 -7.94 17.97 -7.52
N PHE A 37 -9.10 17.32 -7.59
CA PHE A 37 -9.52 16.56 -8.77
C PHE A 37 -9.59 17.45 -10.03
N SER A 38 -10.02 18.71 -9.87
CA SER A 38 -10.03 19.73 -10.93
C SER A 38 -8.66 20.03 -11.53
N ASP A 39 -7.60 19.84 -10.74
CA ASP A 39 -6.24 20.21 -11.09
C ASP A 39 -5.43 19.01 -11.64
N LEU A 40 -5.99 17.80 -11.56
CA LEU A 40 -5.41 16.60 -12.16
C LEU A 40 -5.54 16.65 -13.69
N THR A 41 -4.47 16.33 -14.39
CA THR A 41 -4.53 16.10 -15.84
C THR A 41 -5.31 14.83 -16.14
N GLU A 42 -5.77 14.67 -17.38
CA GLU A 42 -6.45 13.44 -17.79
C GLU A 42 -5.55 12.21 -17.60
N ALA A 43 -4.26 12.33 -17.93
CA ALA A 43 -3.28 11.28 -17.70
C ALA A 43 -3.13 10.93 -16.20
N ASP A 44 -3.11 11.93 -15.32
CA ASP A 44 -3.07 11.66 -13.87
C ASP A 44 -4.32 10.89 -13.42
N ARG A 45 -5.50 11.28 -13.91
CA ARG A 45 -6.78 10.60 -13.58
C ARG A 45 -6.79 9.15 -14.07
N GLU A 46 -6.36 8.91 -15.30
CA GLU A 46 -6.26 7.57 -15.88
C GLU A 46 -5.30 6.68 -15.08
N GLU A 47 -4.12 7.20 -14.72
CA GLU A 47 -3.14 6.45 -13.94
C GLU A 47 -3.62 6.15 -12.52
N LEU A 48 -4.22 7.13 -11.83
CA LEU A 48 -4.76 6.94 -10.48
C LEU A 48 -5.94 5.96 -10.50
N ASN A 49 -6.83 6.05 -11.49
CA ASN A 49 -7.94 5.11 -11.67
C ASN A 49 -7.45 3.70 -12.02
N PHE A 50 -6.38 3.59 -12.81
CA PHE A 50 -5.75 2.31 -13.10
C PHE A 50 -5.22 1.66 -11.81
N VAL A 51 -4.48 2.40 -10.98
CA VAL A 51 -3.96 1.89 -9.70
C VAL A 51 -5.10 1.48 -8.77
N SER A 52 -6.11 2.32 -8.58
CA SER A 52 -7.19 2.05 -7.63
C SER A 52 -8.05 0.85 -8.04
N THR A 53 -8.41 0.74 -9.32
CA THR A 53 -9.18 -0.41 -9.83
C THR A 53 -8.37 -1.69 -9.86
N PHE A 54 -7.07 -1.62 -10.16
CA PHE A 54 -6.16 -2.76 -10.03
C PHE A 54 -6.16 -3.29 -8.59
N LEU A 55 -5.91 -2.41 -7.60
CA LEU A 55 -5.88 -2.82 -6.19
C LEU A 55 -7.20 -3.45 -5.76
N ARG A 56 -8.34 -2.88 -6.18
CA ARG A 56 -9.64 -3.48 -5.92
C ARG A 56 -9.79 -4.87 -6.52
N LYS A 57 -9.40 -5.07 -7.78
CA LYS A 57 -9.47 -6.39 -8.45
C LYS A 57 -8.58 -7.42 -7.75
N THR A 58 -7.41 -7.02 -7.24
CA THR A 58 -6.49 -7.95 -6.56
C THR A 58 -7.08 -8.54 -5.28
N THR A 59 -8.05 -7.88 -4.63
CA THR A 59 -8.73 -8.39 -3.42
C THR A 59 -9.39 -9.77 -3.61
N ARG A 60 -9.65 -10.18 -4.86
CA ARG A 60 -10.08 -11.55 -5.20
C ARG A 60 -9.03 -12.61 -4.87
N PHE A 61 -7.75 -12.27 -4.91
CA PHE A 61 -6.61 -13.18 -4.83
C PHE A 61 -5.70 -12.98 -3.61
N ILE A 62 -5.95 -11.93 -2.83
CA ILE A 62 -5.25 -11.65 -1.57
C ILE A 62 -6.23 -11.73 -0.39
N SER A 63 -5.67 -11.83 0.81
CA SER A 63 -6.42 -11.91 2.07
C SER A 63 -6.47 -10.56 2.77
N ASN A 64 -7.62 -10.28 3.41
CA ASN A 64 -7.73 -9.15 4.32
C ASN A 64 -6.86 -9.41 5.55
N VAL A 65 -6.07 -8.41 5.94
CA VAL A 65 -5.20 -8.47 7.13
C VAL A 65 -6.07 -8.38 8.37
N LYS A 66 -6.26 -9.52 9.05
CA LYS A 66 -7.05 -9.61 10.28
C LYS A 66 -6.14 -9.41 11.50
N SER A 67 -5.84 -8.16 11.83
CA SER A 67 -5.12 -7.82 13.07
C SER A 67 -5.83 -6.70 13.83
N LYS A 68 -6.28 -7.01 15.05
CA LYS A 68 -6.87 -6.02 15.97
C LYS A 68 -5.87 -4.93 16.40
N GLN A 69 -4.58 -5.20 16.26
CA GLN A 69 -3.52 -4.22 16.52
C GLN A 69 -3.32 -3.27 15.34
N ARG A 70 -3.59 -3.72 14.10
CA ARG A 70 -3.38 -2.92 12.89
C ARG A 70 -4.63 -2.20 12.39
N ALA A 71 -5.82 -2.71 12.71
CA ALA A 71 -7.10 -2.15 12.26
C ALA A 71 -8.15 -2.22 13.37
N TRP A 72 -8.79 -1.09 13.66
CA TRP A 72 -9.98 -1.02 14.52
C TRP A 72 -11.28 -1.00 13.71
N GLY A 73 -11.22 -0.66 12.42
CA GLY A 73 -12.31 -0.80 11.47
C GLY A 73 -11.84 -0.73 10.02
N GLY A 74 -12.76 -0.95 9.08
CA GLY A 74 -12.49 -1.07 7.65
C GLY A 74 -11.69 -2.32 7.25
N LYS A 75 -11.03 -2.26 6.10
CA LYS A 75 -10.23 -3.35 5.53
C LYS A 75 -8.82 -2.91 5.20
N MET A 76 -7.87 -3.83 5.34
CA MET A 76 -6.47 -3.64 4.98
C MET A 76 -5.98 -4.86 4.21
N TRP A 77 -5.20 -4.60 3.16
CA TRP A 77 -4.70 -5.61 2.24
C TRP A 77 -3.21 -5.39 2.02
N GLY A 78 -2.50 -6.44 1.63
CA GLY A 78 -1.11 -6.36 1.16
C GLY A 78 -0.99 -6.99 -0.21
N ILE A 79 -0.12 -6.43 -1.06
CA ILE A 79 0.28 -6.97 -2.36
C ILE A 79 1.80 -6.84 -2.53
N GLY A 80 2.40 -7.71 -3.32
CA GLY A 80 3.85 -7.82 -3.48
C GLY A 80 4.43 -8.83 -2.51
N TRP A 81 5.63 -8.54 -2.03
CA TRP A 81 6.42 -9.44 -1.19
C TRP A 81 6.24 -9.17 0.29
N ARG A 82 6.44 -10.19 1.12
CA ARG A 82 6.38 -10.08 2.58
C ARG A 82 7.44 -10.97 3.19
N LYS A 83 7.77 -10.72 4.45
CA LYS A 83 8.48 -11.71 5.25
C LYS A 83 7.67 -13.00 5.27
N SER A 84 8.33 -14.14 5.03
CA SER A 84 7.60 -15.40 5.07
C SER A 84 7.16 -15.73 6.50
N SER A 85 6.03 -16.43 6.59
CA SER A 85 5.48 -17.00 7.81
C SER A 85 5.80 -18.48 7.95
N ASP A 86 6.44 -19.07 6.92
CA ASP A 86 6.61 -20.49 6.76
C ASP A 86 8.03 -20.87 7.18
N GLU A 87 8.19 -22.05 7.80
CA GLU A 87 9.51 -22.59 8.15
C GLU A 87 10.37 -22.73 6.88
N ASP A 88 11.66 -22.40 7.01
CA ASP A 88 12.66 -22.44 5.94
C ASP A 88 12.44 -21.48 4.75
N GLN A 89 11.51 -20.52 4.86
CA GLN A 89 11.31 -19.46 3.85
C GLN A 89 11.69 -18.07 4.38
N ILE A 90 12.32 -17.26 3.52
CA ILE A 90 12.74 -15.88 3.85
C ILE A 90 11.66 -14.87 3.48
N ALA A 91 11.15 -15.01 2.26
CA ALA A 91 10.15 -14.14 1.67
C ALA A 91 8.99 -14.98 1.13
N GLY A 92 7.81 -14.39 1.15
CA GLY A 92 6.63 -14.92 0.47
C GLY A 92 5.92 -13.79 -0.25
N ARG A 93 4.87 -14.10 -1.00
CA ARG A 93 3.99 -13.09 -1.60
C ARG A 93 2.68 -13.00 -0.83
N TYR A 94 2.07 -11.83 -0.88
CA TYR A 94 0.67 -11.70 -0.45
C TYR A 94 -0.22 -12.38 -1.49
N ILE A 95 -0.69 -13.58 -1.17
CA ILE A 95 -1.57 -14.39 -2.00
C ILE A 95 -2.41 -15.29 -1.09
N LYS A 96 -3.62 -15.64 -1.50
CA LYS A 96 -4.44 -16.66 -0.85
C LYS A 96 -4.71 -17.82 -1.80
N ALA A 97 -5.07 -18.98 -1.26
CA ALA A 97 -5.47 -20.11 -2.07
C ALA A 97 -6.69 -19.79 -2.96
N PHE A 98 -6.67 -20.26 -4.20
CA PHE A 98 -7.76 -20.19 -5.16
C PHE A 98 -7.75 -21.41 -6.08
N GLU A 99 -8.90 -21.72 -6.68
CA GLU A 99 -9.06 -22.85 -7.60
C GLU A 99 -8.29 -22.67 -8.92
N ALA A 100 -7.80 -23.76 -9.51
CA ALA A 100 -6.98 -23.74 -10.73
C ALA A 100 -7.63 -22.96 -11.90
N VAL A 101 -8.96 -23.00 -12.00
CA VAL A 101 -9.73 -22.27 -13.02
C VAL A 101 -9.53 -20.74 -12.95
N HIS A 102 -8.99 -20.21 -11.85
CA HIS A 102 -8.69 -18.79 -11.68
C HIS A 102 -7.21 -18.43 -11.92
N ALA A 103 -6.35 -19.39 -12.29
CA ALA A 103 -4.92 -19.17 -12.48
C ALA A 103 -4.60 -18.17 -13.60
N GLU A 104 -5.23 -18.31 -14.76
CA GLU A 104 -5.04 -17.38 -15.88
C GLU A 104 -5.46 -15.95 -15.51
N ALA A 105 -6.64 -15.80 -14.92
CA ALA A 105 -7.11 -14.49 -14.45
C ALA A 105 -6.26 -13.90 -13.32
N TYR A 106 -5.57 -14.71 -12.53
CA TYR A 106 -4.55 -14.23 -11.59
C TYR A 106 -3.35 -13.69 -12.37
N HIS A 107 -2.81 -14.48 -13.29
CA HIS A 107 -1.63 -14.13 -14.08
C HIS A 107 -1.86 -12.84 -14.87
N ASP A 108 -2.97 -12.74 -15.59
CA ASP A 108 -3.36 -11.56 -16.37
C ASP A 108 -3.47 -10.31 -15.50
N LEU A 109 -4.04 -10.44 -14.30
CA LEU A 109 -4.15 -9.30 -13.39
C LEU A 109 -2.78 -8.93 -12.84
N PHE A 110 -2.00 -9.87 -12.32
CA PHE A 110 -0.74 -9.58 -11.63
C PHE A 110 0.40 -9.21 -12.57
N SER A 111 0.36 -9.58 -13.85
CA SER A 111 1.30 -9.07 -14.87
C SER A 111 1.25 -7.54 -15.01
N LEU A 112 0.12 -6.91 -14.62
CA LEU A 112 -0.04 -5.46 -14.59
C LEU A 112 0.66 -4.78 -13.40
N SER A 113 1.23 -5.54 -12.45
CA SER A 113 1.90 -4.98 -11.25
C SER A 113 3.08 -4.08 -11.62
N GLY A 114 3.75 -4.34 -12.75
CA GLY A 114 4.81 -3.47 -13.29
C GLY A 114 4.34 -2.04 -13.52
N ARG A 115 3.17 -1.87 -14.15
CA ARG A 115 2.60 -0.53 -14.40
C ARG A 115 2.20 0.16 -13.09
N VAL A 116 1.70 -0.59 -12.11
CA VAL A 116 1.38 -0.05 -10.78
C VAL A 116 2.64 0.44 -10.06
N GLY A 117 3.70 -0.38 -10.04
CA GLY A 117 4.99 -0.01 -9.47
C GLY A 117 5.56 1.25 -10.11
N GLN A 118 5.48 1.37 -11.45
CA GLN A 118 5.90 2.57 -12.17
C GLN A 118 5.12 3.82 -11.76
N ILE A 119 3.79 3.75 -11.70
CA ILE A 119 2.95 4.90 -11.34
C ILE A 119 3.20 5.35 -9.89
N VAL A 120 3.25 4.40 -8.95
CA VAL A 120 3.51 4.67 -7.53
C VAL A 120 4.91 5.22 -7.34
N GLY A 121 5.92 4.58 -7.94
CA GLY A 121 7.32 5.01 -7.87
C GLY A 121 7.54 6.41 -8.44
N ARG A 122 6.92 6.72 -9.59
CA ARG A 122 6.99 8.06 -10.19
C ARG A 122 6.36 9.13 -9.29
N ASN A 123 5.21 8.84 -8.68
CA ASN A 123 4.57 9.77 -7.74
C ASN A 123 5.42 9.99 -6.49
N PHE A 124 6.03 8.93 -5.95
CA PHE A 124 6.95 9.04 -4.82
C PHE A 124 8.18 9.86 -5.19
N LYS A 125 8.86 9.53 -6.30
CA LYS A 125 10.03 10.28 -6.78
C LYS A 125 9.73 11.76 -7.02
N LYS A 126 8.57 12.06 -7.63
CA LYS A 126 8.12 13.45 -7.87
C LYS A 126 7.90 14.23 -6.57
N LEU A 127 7.35 13.60 -5.55
CA LEU A 127 7.13 14.24 -4.24
C LEU A 127 8.43 14.42 -3.47
N ALA A 128 9.31 13.40 -3.48
CA ALA A 128 10.53 13.38 -2.68
C ALA A 128 11.59 12.46 -3.29
N GLU A 129 12.40 12.98 -4.21
CA GLU A 129 13.42 12.22 -4.94
C GLU A 129 14.48 11.60 -4.02
N ILE A 130 14.95 12.33 -3.01
CA ILE A 130 15.98 11.83 -2.08
C ILE A 130 15.47 10.64 -1.26
N PRO A 131 14.31 10.72 -0.55
CA PRO A 131 13.70 9.56 0.09
C PRO A 131 13.40 8.39 -0.85
N PHE A 132 12.94 8.64 -2.07
CA PHE A 132 12.74 7.60 -3.08
C PHE A 132 14.05 6.86 -3.39
N GLY A 133 15.13 7.61 -3.64
CA GLY A 133 16.47 7.04 -3.88
C GLY A 133 16.98 6.24 -2.70
N SER A 134 16.80 6.75 -1.48
CA SER A 134 17.20 6.02 -0.26
C SER A 134 16.46 4.69 -0.09
N ASN A 135 15.16 4.63 -0.42
CA ASN A 135 14.42 3.36 -0.38
C ASN A 135 14.92 2.39 -1.45
N ARG A 136 15.22 2.87 -2.66
CA ARG A 136 15.81 2.05 -3.72
C ARG A 136 17.17 1.49 -3.31
N ASP A 137 18.02 2.30 -2.69
CA ASP A 137 19.34 1.87 -2.22
C ASP A 137 19.20 0.78 -1.15
N LEU A 138 18.26 0.92 -0.21
CA LEU A 138 17.94 -0.12 0.78
C LEU A 138 17.48 -1.42 0.12
N MET A 139 16.66 -1.34 -0.93
CA MET A 139 16.26 -2.53 -1.67
C MET A 139 17.45 -3.23 -2.31
N ALA A 140 18.35 -2.48 -2.96
CA ALA A 140 19.55 -3.04 -3.57
C ALA A 140 20.51 -3.63 -2.51
N GLU A 141 20.76 -2.92 -1.41
CA GLU A 141 21.63 -3.34 -0.32
C GLU A 141 21.17 -4.66 0.32
N HIS A 142 19.86 -4.80 0.51
CA HIS A 142 19.26 -5.97 1.17
C HIS A 142 18.73 -7.03 0.18
N GLY A 143 18.90 -6.84 -1.13
CA GLY A 143 18.37 -7.74 -2.15
C GLY A 143 16.84 -7.87 -2.10
N LEU A 144 16.12 -6.81 -1.73
CA LEU A 144 14.66 -6.82 -1.66
C LEU A 144 14.08 -6.83 -3.08
N PRO A 145 13.12 -7.73 -3.37
CA PRO A 145 12.47 -7.78 -4.68
C PRO A 145 11.58 -6.56 -4.89
N SER A 146 11.27 -6.22 -6.13
CA SER A 146 10.26 -5.20 -6.44
C SER A 146 8.85 -5.67 -6.09
N LEU A 147 7.98 -4.74 -5.67
CA LEU A 147 6.51 -4.92 -5.67
C LEU A 147 5.98 -5.56 -6.97
N ALA A 148 6.55 -5.15 -8.11
CA ALA A 148 6.14 -5.59 -9.43
C ALA A 148 6.63 -6.99 -9.79
N ALA A 149 7.72 -7.44 -9.17
CA ALA A 149 8.38 -8.69 -9.52
C ALA A 149 7.44 -9.87 -9.22
N LEU A 150 7.23 -10.73 -10.23
CA LEU A 150 6.45 -11.95 -10.05
C LEU A 150 7.32 -13.09 -9.53
N GLU A 151 8.62 -13.00 -9.78
CA GLU A 151 9.67 -13.90 -9.34
C GLU A 151 10.76 -13.14 -8.57
N TYR A 152 11.36 -13.79 -7.59
CA TYR A 152 12.50 -13.27 -6.84
C TYR A 152 13.75 -13.28 -7.70
N GLY A 153 14.63 -12.30 -7.48
CA GLY A 153 15.89 -12.19 -8.20
C GLY A 153 15.79 -11.42 -9.52
N GLU A 154 14.60 -10.92 -9.88
CA GLU A 154 14.47 -9.91 -10.92
C GLU A 154 15.22 -8.62 -10.53
N ASP A 155 15.90 -8.02 -11.49
CA ASP A 155 16.63 -6.77 -11.29
C ASP A 155 15.69 -5.59 -11.03
N LEU A 156 16.12 -4.66 -10.18
CA LEU A 156 15.34 -3.44 -9.88
C LEU A 156 15.33 -2.47 -11.06
N THR A 157 14.14 -2.14 -11.56
CA THR A 157 13.87 -1.08 -12.53
C THR A 157 13.92 0.30 -11.88
N GLU A 158 14.18 1.38 -12.62
CA GLU A 158 14.33 2.75 -12.07
C GLU A 158 13.15 3.28 -11.24
N SER A 159 11.98 2.65 -11.32
CA SER A 159 10.77 3.07 -10.57
C SER A 159 10.57 2.29 -9.25
N ASP A 160 11.39 1.29 -8.99
CA ASP A 160 11.26 0.43 -7.81
C ASP A 160 11.73 1.13 -6.53
N CYS A 161 10.87 1.11 -5.52
CA CYS A 161 11.06 1.82 -4.24
C CYS A 161 10.46 1.11 -3.02
N ALA A 162 9.82 -0.05 -3.20
CA ALA A 162 9.41 -0.91 -2.10
C ALA A 162 9.14 -2.34 -2.60
N PRO A 163 9.29 -3.35 -1.73
CA PRO A 163 8.96 -4.73 -2.06
C PRO A 163 7.45 -5.03 -2.01
N HIS A 164 6.66 -4.13 -1.42
CA HIS A 164 5.23 -4.32 -1.27
C HIS A 164 4.46 -3.02 -1.17
N LEU A 165 3.15 -3.16 -1.26
CA LEU A 165 2.20 -2.09 -1.07
C LEU A 165 1.07 -2.61 -0.17
N THR A 166 0.76 -1.84 0.86
CA THR A 166 -0.44 -2.06 1.69
C THR A 166 -1.50 -1.07 1.27
N PHE A 167 -2.77 -1.47 1.30
CA PHE A 167 -3.85 -0.57 0.99
C PHE A 167 -5.08 -0.81 1.85
N THR A 168 -5.83 0.27 2.11
CA THR A 168 -6.94 0.31 3.05
C THR A 168 -8.21 0.81 2.39
N THR A 169 -9.34 0.19 2.72
CA THR A 169 -10.67 0.55 2.19
C THR A 169 -11.75 0.40 3.26
N ASP A 170 -12.99 0.67 2.89
CA ASP A 170 -14.21 0.46 3.69
C ASP A 170 -14.22 1.20 5.04
N GLY A 171 -13.70 2.44 5.05
CA GLY A 171 -13.71 3.29 6.25
C GLY A 171 -12.65 2.89 7.27
N PHE A 172 -11.46 2.54 6.80
CA PHE A 172 -10.35 2.10 7.64
C PHE A 172 -9.95 3.15 8.70
N PHE A 173 -9.74 2.67 9.93
CA PHE A 173 -9.13 3.44 11.02
C PHE A 173 -8.38 2.49 11.96
N ASN A 174 -7.38 3.02 12.67
CA ASN A 174 -6.43 2.22 13.44
C ASN A 174 -5.94 2.95 14.70
N PRO A 175 -5.39 2.21 15.69
CA PRO A 175 -4.75 2.84 16.85
C PRO A 175 -3.55 3.71 16.46
N PRO A 176 -3.21 4.72 17.28
CA PRO A 176 -1.90 5.37 17.25
C PRO A 176 -0.75 4.36 17.36
N HIS A 177 0.19 4.40 16.43
CA HIS A 177 1.35 3.50 16.37
C HIS A 177 2.53 4.15 15.63
N THR A 178 3.67 3.48 15.68
CA THR A 178 4.85 3.67 14.82
C THR A 178 5.11 2.36 14.09
N ASP A 179 5.61 2.44 12.87
CA ASP A 179 5.96 1.26 12.07
C ASP A 179 7.42 0.87 12.33
N ASP A 180 7.67 0.24 13.46
CA ASP A 180 9.03 -0.13 13.93
C ASP A 180 9.73 -1.21 13.09
N GLU A 181 8.98 -1.95 12.27
CA GLU A 181 9.51 -2.91 11.30
C GLU A 181 10.01 -2.25 10.00
N ASP A 182 9.63 -0.99 9.72
CA ASP A 182 10.05 -0.27 8.51
C ASP A 182 11.53 0.15 8.64
N VAL A 183 12.39 -0.38 7.76
CA VAL A 183 13.80 0.03 7.65
C VAL A 183 13.99 1.28 6.81
N SER A 184 13.06 1.56 5.89
CA SER A 184 13.03 2.84 5.19
C SER A 184 12.77 3.97 6.18
N LYS A 185 13.61 5.01 6.14
CA LYS A 185 13.40 6.22 6.94
C LYS A 185 12.06 6.89 6.63
N TYR A 186 11.63 6.88 5.37
CA TYR A 186 10.36 7.45 4.94
C TYR A 186 9.46 6.39 4.29
N ALA A 187 8.20 6.36 4.71
CA ALA A 187 7.13 5.70 3.95
C ALA A 187 6.49 6.70 2.99
N PHE A 188 5.93 6.22 1.89
CA PHE A 188 5.09 7.00 0.98
C PHE A 188 3.66 6.48 1.01
N VAL A 189 2.68 7.38 0.97
CA VAL A 189 1.25 7.06 0.90
C VAL A 189 0.52 7.96 -0.09
N MET A 190 -0.48 7.41 -0.77
CA MET A 190 -1.49 8.18 -1.48
C MET A 190 -2.88 7.89 -0.91
N PHE A 191 -3.71 8.93 -0.82
CA PHE A 191 -5.12 8.85 -0.48
C PHE A 191 -5.97 9.26 -1.68
N LEU A 192 -6.92 8.40 -2.07
CA LEU A 192 -7.76 8.57 -3.24
C LEU A 192 -9.25 8.38 -2.89
N PRO A 193 -10.16 9.26 -3.34
CA PRO A 193 -11.60 9.01 -3.25
C PRO A 193 -11.99 7.99 -4.32
N THR A 194 -12.61 6.88 -3.92
CA THR A 194 -12.93 5.77 -4.84
C THR A 194 -14.33 5.22 -4.59
N HIS A 195 -14.93 4.60 -5.60
CA HIS A 195 -16.17 3.85 -5.44
C HIS A 195 -15.89 2.52 -4.72
N THR A 196 -16.67 2.22 -3.67
CA THR A 196 -16.53 0.98 -2.89
C THR A 196 -16.78 -0.27 -3.75
N LYS A 197 -17.64 -0.15 -4.77
CA LYS A 197 -18.06 -1.27 -5.63
C LYS A 197 -16.87 -1.85 -6.40
N ASP A 198 -16.20 -1.03 -7.21
CA ASP A 198 -15.22 -1.45 -8.21
C ASP A 198 -13.85 -0.76 -8.09
N GLY A 199 -13.69 0.16 -7.12
CA GLY A 199 -12.45 0.88 -6.88
C GLY A 199 -12.14 1.94 -7.91
N SER A 200 -13.07 2.27 -8.81
CA SER A 200 -12.91 3.40 -9.73
C SER A 200 -12.77 4.71 -8.96
N LEU A 201 -11.98 5.64 -9.50
CA LEU A 201 -11.79 6.95 -8.93
C LEU A 201 -13.13 7.69 -8.90
N ALA A 202 -13.49 8.31 -7.77
CA ALA A 202 -14.67 9.15 -7.72
C ALA A 202 -14.38 10.45 -8.49
N THR A 203 -15.29 10.83 -9.39
CA THR A 203 -15.08 11.97 -10.30
C THR A 203 -16.05 13.14 -10.07
N ASP A 204 -17.12 12.90 -9.32
CA ASP A 204 -18.16 13.89 -9.02
C ASP A 204 -18.08 14.32 -7.55
N GLU A 205 -17.55 15.54 -7.32
CA GLU A 205 -17.34 16.14 -6.00
C GLU A 205 -18.66 16.30 -5.22
N ASP A 206 -19.72 16.75 -5.90
CA ASP A 206 -21.02 17.02 -5.27
C ASP A 206 -21.68 15.73 -4.75
N SER A 207 -21.32 14.59 -5.35
CA SER A 207 -21.84 13.29 -4.94
C SER A 207 -21.07 12.65 -3.78
N TYR A 208 -19.83 13.09 -3.51
CA TYR A 208 -18.91 12.43 -2.57
C TYR A 208 -19.30 12.73 -1.11
N ASP A 209 -19.70 11.69 -0.36
CA ASP A 209 -20.39 11.82 0.92
C ASP A 209 -19.58 11.37 2.15
N ILE A 210 -18.26 11.18 1.99
CA ILE A 210 -17.37 10.84 3.11
C ILE A 210 -16.83 12.11 3.74
N THR A 211 -17.10 12.27 5.03
CA THR A 211 -16.53 13.31 5.88
C THR A 211 -15.63 12.71 6.96
N SER A 212 -14.77 13.53 7.53
CA SER A 212 -13.81 13.22 8.58
C SER A 212 -12.85 12.08 8.20
N GLY A 213 -12.31 11.40 9.21
CA GLY A 213 -11.25 10.40 9.12
C GLY A 213 -9.87 10.98 8.87
N PRO A 214 -9.44 12.04 9.57
CA PRO A 214 -8.12 12.62 9.39
C PRO A 214 -7.01 11.60 9.68
N PHE A 215 -5.91 11.69 8.93
CA PHE A 215 -4.66 11.05 9.29
C PHE A 215 -3.89 12.01 10.19
N ILE A 216 -3.57 11.62 11.42
CA ILE A 216 -3.04 12.51 12.45
C ILE A 216 -1.72 12.03 13.02
N PHE A 217 -0.92 13.00 13.49
CA PHE A 217 0.28 12.81 14.29
C PHE A 217 -0.03 13.28 15.73
N PRO A 218 -0.56 12.39 16.60
CA PRO A 218 -1.15 12.79 17.88
C PRO A 218 -0.20 13.54 18.80
N ASP A 219 1.07 13.13 18.88
CA ASP A 219 2.06 13.75 19.76
C ASP A 219 2.42 15.19 19.29
N HIS A 220 2.18 15.50 18.00
CA HIS A 220 2.48 16.79 17.38
C HIS A 220 1.22 17.63 17.08
N LYS A 221 0.03 17.11 17.40
CA LYS A 221 -1.27 17.78 17.26
C LYS A 221 -1.53 18.39 15.87
N PHE A 222 -1.12 17.69 14.81
CA PHE A 222 -1.45 18.06 13.44
C PHE A 222 -1.90 16.84 12.63
N GLY A 223 -2.45 17.08 11.45
CA GLY A 223 -2.85 16.01 10.55
C GLY A 223 -3.36 16.49 9.21
N ILE A 224 -3.92 15.57 8.44
CA ILE A 224 -4.55 15.81 7.14
C ILE A 224 -6.05 15.96 7.35
N ASN A 225 -6.62 17.08 6.91
CA ASN A 225 -8.06 17.25 6.81
C ASN A 225 -8.55 16.76 5.44
N PHE A 226 -9.36 15.72 5.42
CA PHE A 226 -9.95 15.22 4.19
C PHE A 226 -11.31 15.85 3.82
N ASP A 227 -11.95 16.63 4.71
CA ASP A 227 -13.25 17.28 4.45
C ASP A 227 -13.17 18.34 3.35
N HIS A 228 -11.97 18.88 3.13
CA HIS A 228 -11.73 19.93 2.14
C HIS A 228 -10.98 19.41 0.91
N GLN A 229 -10.95 18.09 0.72
CA GLN A 229 -10.17 17.47 -0.33
C GLN A 229 -10.96 16.43 -1.11
N PHE A 230 -11.42 16.85 -2.28
CA PHE A 230 -11.86 15.98 -3.36
C PHE A 230 -10.74 15.91 -4.41
N GLY A 231 -9.87 14.91 -4.31
CA GLY A 231 -8.66 14.79 -5.13
C GLY A 231 -7.66 13.80 -4.52
N VAL A 232 -6.38 13.91 -4.87
CA VAL A 232 -5.34 13.05 -4.28
C VAL A 232 -4.59 13.77 -3.17
N VAL A 233 -4.28 13.06 -2.09
CA VAL A 233 -3.30 13.51 -1.09
C VAL A 233 -2.13 12.56 -1.14
N LYS A 234 -0.92 13.08 -1.30
CA LYS A 234 0.32 12.30 -1.26
C LYS A 234 1.11 12.74 -0.05
N MET A 235 1.70 11.79 0.65
CA MET A 235 2.52 12.10 1.81
C MET A 235 3.74 11.18 1.88
N ILE A 236 4.86 11.75 2.28
CA ILE A 236 5.94 10.99 2.89
C ILE A 236 6.06 11.35 4.37
N TRP A 237 6.38 10.39 5.22
CA TRP A 237 6.65 10.64 6.64
C TRP A 237 7.58 9.58 7.22
N GLN A 238 8.24 9.92 8.33
CA GLN A 238 9.07 8.93 9.04
C GLN A 238 8.19 8.03 9.90
N ALA A 239 7.60 7.01 9.27
CA ALA A 239 6.61 6.12 9.86
C ALA A 239 7.13 5.33 11.08
N ASN A 240 8.43 5.02 11.08
CA ASN A 240 9.11 4.35 12.18
C ASN A 240 9.47 5.27 13.36
N SER A 241 9.40 6.59 13.17
CA SER A 241 9.88 7.59 14.16
C SER A 241 8.75 8.41 14.78
N TYR A 242 7.69 8.70 14.00
CA TYR A 242 6.60 9.56 14.45
C TYR A 242 5.29 8.80 14.58
N LYS A 243 4.74 8.82 15.80
CA LYS A 243 3.45 8.20 16.10
C LYS A 243 2.36 8.82 15.21
N HIS A 244 1.56 7.96 14.59
CA HIS A 244 0.50 8.35 13.67
C HIS A 244 -0.69 7.39 13.72
N CYS A 245 -1.85 7.85 13.23
CA CYS A 245 -3.02 7.01 12.98
C CYS A 245 -4.02 7.66 12.02
N THR A 246 -4.92 6.83 11.51
CA THR A 246 -6.13 7.25 10.80
C THR A 246 -7.31 7.21 11.76
N MET A 247 -8.03 8.32 11.89
CA MET A 247 -9.26 8.43 12.67
C MET A 247 -10.47 7.89 11.88
N PRO A 248 -11.58 7.52 12.54
CA PRO A 248 -12.79 7.08 11.84
C PRO A 248 -13.41 8.20 10.99
N SER A 249 -13.90 7.85 9.80
CA SER A 249 -14.69 8.72 8.92
C SER A 249 -16.20 8.49 9.09
N SER A 250 -17.02 9.32 8.46
CA SER A 250 -18.43 8.98 8.24
C SER A 250 -18.56 7.69 7.43
N HIS A 251 -19.70 7.03 7.58
CA HIS A 251 -20.03 5.87 6.76
C HIS A 251 -20.55 6.31 5.39
N SER A 252 -20.11 5.62 4.34
CA SER A 252 -20.68 5.70 3.00
C SER A 252 -20.90 4.30 2.44
N SER A 253 -22.03 4.10 1.78
CA SER A 253 -22.32 2.85 1.04
C SER A 253 -21.78 2.88 -0.39
N ARG A 254 -21.43 4.06 -0.91
CA ARG A 254 -21.04 4.29 -2.31
C ARG A 254 -19.54 4.48 -2.48
N PHE A 255 -18.92 5.14 -1.52
CA PHE A 255 -17.54 5.58 -1.60
C PHE A 255 -16.68 5.02 -0.49
N THR A 256 -15.37 5.03 -0.72
CA THR A 256 -14.35 4.82 0.28
C THR A 256 -13.12 5.68 -0.02
N ARG A 257 -12.35 6.01 1.02
CA ARG A 257 -11.05 6.65 0.87
C ARG A 257 -9.98 5.57 0.83
N LEU A 258 -9.51 5.26 -0.37
CA LEU A 258 -8.40 4.34 -0.58
C LEU A 258 -7.13 4.99 -0.04
N GLY A 259 -6.50 4.37 0.95
CA GLY A 259 -5.12 4.68 1.34
C GLY A 259 -4.20 3.60 0.77
N LEU A 260 -3.10 3.96 0.13
CA LEU A 260 -2.10 3.00 -0.36
C LEU A 260 -0.70 3.44 0.09
N LYS A 261 -0.03 2.61 0.90
CA LYS A 261 1.26 2.89 1.53
C LYS A 261 2.31 1.90 1.02
N ASN A 262 3.51 2.38 0.75
CA ASN A 262 4.70 1.56 0.58
C ASN A 262 5.85 2.03 1.48
N ALA A 263 6.64 1.06 1.92
CA ALA A 263 7.83 1.22 2.76
C ALA A 263 8.74 0.00 2.55
N CYS A 264 10.03 0.13 2.90
CA CYS A 264 10.95 -1.01 2.90
C CYS A 264 10.94 -1.64 4.30
N VAL A 265 10.81 -2.96 4.34
CA VAL A 265 10.91 -3.78 5.56
C VAL A 265 12.05 -4.76 5.36
N ALA A 266 12.89 -4.95 6.38
CA ALA A 266 13.93 -5.96 6.33
C ALA A 266 13.33 -7.36 6.49
N TYR A 267 13.54 -8.19 5.48
CA TYR A 267 13.50 -9.65 5.64
C TYR A 267 14.82 -10.01 6.35
N GLN A 268 14.79 -10.88 7.37
CA GLN A 268 15.90 -11.10 8.31
C GLN A 268 17.30 -11.23 7.66
N GLN A 269 18.35 -10.94 8.44
CA GLN A 269 19.75 -11.20 8.08
C GLN A 269 19.98 -12.71 7.84
N GLY A 270 19.85 -13.15 6.60
CA GLY A 270 20.19 -14.49 6.18
C GLY A 270 20.52 -14.47 4.70
N LYS A 271 21.82 -14.53 4.38
CA LYS A 271 22.26 -14.88 3.02
C LYS A 271 22.10 -16.39 2.91
N TYR A 272 21.04 -16.85 2.24
CA TYR A 272 20.86 -18.27 1.95
C TYR A 272 21.30 -18.53 0.51
N ASN A 273 22.03 -19.63 0.31
CA ASN A 273 22.69 -19.90 -0.97
C ASN A 273 21.78 -20.60 -2.01
N SER A 274 20.50 -20.81 -1.70
CA SER A 274 19.57 -21.58 -2.53
C SER A 274 18.29 -20.80 -2.81
N VAL A 275 17.90 -20.73 -4.09
CA VAL A 275 16.64 -20.14 -4.57
C VAL A 275 15.42 -20.80 -3.92
N ALA A 276 15.50 -22.08 -3.56
CA ALA A 276 14.40 -22.80 -2.91
C ALA A 276 14.05 -22.23 -1.52
N ASN A 277 14.98 -21.55 -0.86
CA ASN A 277 14.78 -20.96 0.47
C ASN A 277 14.09 -19.59 0.41
N TYR A 278 13.92 -19.03 -0.79
CA TYR A 278 13.32 -17.71 -1.01
C TYR A 278 11.82 -17.77 -1.37
N PHE A 279 11.18 -18.97 -1.43
CA PHE A 279 9.83 -19.08 -1.98
C PHE A 279 8.91 -20.19 -1.43
N GLY A 280 7.62 -19.84 -1.36
CA GLY A 280 6.56 -20.55 -2.08
C GLY A 280 6.18 -19.75 -3.35
N ASP A 281 6.47 -20.28 -4.52
CA ASP A 281 6.45 -19.62 -5.82
C ASP A 281 5.04 -19.30 -6.34
N HIS A 282 4.96 -18.33 -7.26
CA HIS A 282 3.79 -18.12 -8.13
C HIS A 282 3.41 -19.43 -8.85
N PHE A 283 4.43 -20.23 -9.21
CA PHE A 283 4.32 -21.59 -9.71
C PHE A 283 3.84 -22.59 -8.65
N PHE A 284 4.17 -22.49 -7.35
CA PHE A 284 3.71 -23.45 -6.32
C PHE A 284 2.21 -23.42 -6.12
N TYR A 285 1.63 -22.22 -6.13
CA TYR A 285 0.18 -22.05 -6.01
C TYR A 285 -0.54 -22.45 -7.31
N LEU A 286 0.03 -22.11 -8.47
CA LEU A 286 -0.45 -22.66 -9.75
C LEU A 286 -0.36 -24.20 -9.77
N TYR A 287 0.76 -24.76 -9.33
CA TYR A 287 1.08 -26.19 -9.38
C TYR A 287 0.28 -26.98 -8.35
N ARG A 288 0.12 -26.51 -7.10
CA ARG A 288 -0.78 -27.14 -6.12
C ARG A 288 -2.25 -27.06 -6.52
N SER A 289 -2.70 -25.96 -7.10
CA SER A 289 -4.07 -25.87 -7.62
C SER A 289 -4.26 -26.79 -8.84
N CYS A 290 -3.26 -26.91 -9.73
CA CYS A 290 -3.29 -27.76 -10.92
C CYS A 290 -2.99 -29.25 -10.65
N LEU A 291 -2.33 -29.61 -9.54
CA LEU A 291 -2.04 -31.00 -9.16
C LEU A 291 -3.31 -31.81 -8.86
N HIS A 292 -4.41 -31.15 -8.49
CA HIS A 292 -5.71 -31.83 -8.42
C HIS A 292 -6.22 -32.25 -9.81
N LEU A 293 -5.81 -31.60 -10.90
CA LEU A 293 -6.09 -32.08 -12.25
C LEU A 293 -5.15 -33.22 -12.67
N SER A 294 -3.88 -33.14 -12.31
CA SER A 294 -2.88 -34.15 -12.72
C SER A 294 -3.09 -35.50 -12.02
N LEU A 295 -3.56 -35.51 -10.77
CA LEU A 295 -3.89 -36.75 -10.04
C LEU A 295 -5.18 -37.43 -10.56
N VAL A 296 -6.15 -36.66 -11.06
CA VAL A 296 -7.38 -37.23 -11.64
C VAL A 296 -7.12 -37.83 -13.03
N ILE A 297 -6.20 -37.27 -13.81
CA ILE A 297 -5.82 -37.82 -15.12
C ILE A 297 -4.97 -39.10 -14.97
N PHE A 298 -4.10 -39.19 -13.95
CA PHE A 298 -3.36 -40.43 -13.69
C PHE A 298 -4.23 -41.55 -13.10
N ALA A 299 -5.25 -41.23 -12.29
CA ALA A 299 -6.16 -42.23 -11.72
C ALA A 299 -7.21 -42.77 -12.72
N LEU A 300 -7.35 -42.15 -13.90
CA LEU A 300 -8.22 -42.62 -14.99
C LEU A 300 -7.44 -43.35 -16.10
N LEU A 301 -6.11 -43.45 -15.98
CA LEU A 301 -5.21 -44.07 -16.95
C LEU A 301 -4.33 -45.20 -16.37
N THR A 302 -4.65 -45.68 -15.17
CA THR A 302 -4.13 -46.94 -14.59
C THR A 302 -5.28 -47.86 -14.22
#